data_AF-A0A1W1BBL0-F1
#
_entry.id   AF-A0A1W1BBL0-F1
#
_cell.length_a   1.000
_cell.length_b   1.000
_cell.length_c   1.000
_cell.angle_alpha   90.00
_cell.angle_beta   90.00
_cell.angle_gamma   90.00
#
_symmetry.space_group_name_H-M   'P 1'
#
loop_
_entity.id
_entity.type
_entity.pdbx_description
1 polymer ?
#
loop_
_entity_poly.entity_id
_entity_poly.type
_entity_poly.pdbx_seq_one_letter_code
_entity_poly.pdbx_strand_id
1 'polypeptide(L)'
;MKSHGFILDFLKGSSWAFALVGSYIVFKSFLIFGLSSALFLTFLFIFVALFLIAAVDAFIINKERDEELKKQTKILQDILYELQSEKEN
;
A
#
# COMPACT_ATOMS: atom_id res chain seq x y z
N MET A 1 -9.40 3.93 -20.55
CA MET A 1 -9.34 5.08 -19.62
C MET A 1 -8.78 4.58 -18.28
N LYS A 2 -7.44 4.54 -18.13
CA LYS A 2 -6.72 4.01 -16.94
C LYS A 2 -6.29 5.19 -16.06
N SER A 3 -7.01 5.47 -14.98
CA SER A 3 -6.59 6.42 -13.94
C SER A 3 -7.32 6.11 -12.64
N HIS A 4 -7.07 4.93 -12.06
CA HIS A 4 -7.58 4.58 -10.72
C HIS A 4 -6.44 4.22 -9.74
N GLY A 5 -5.25 3.88 -10.26
CA GLY A 5 -4.07 3.51 -9.44
C GLY A 5 -3.08 4.63 -9.15
N PHE A 6 -3.18 5.82 -9.78
CA PHE A 6 -2.16 6.88 -9.66
C PHE A 6 -1.90 7.29 -8.21
N ILE A 7 -2.94 7.37 -7.39
CA ILE A 7 -2.83 7.78 -5.99
C ILE A 7 -2.14 6.68 -5.16
N LEU A 8 -2.41 5.40 -5.46
CA LEU A 8 -1.77 4.26 -4.80
C LEU A 8 -0.30 4.16 -5.20
N ASP A 9 0.00 4.33 -6.48
CA ASP A 9 1.38 4.32 -7.02
C ASP A 9 2.20 5.48 -6.45
N PHE A 10 1.58 6.67 -6.36
CA PHE A 10 2.19 7.83 -5.69
C PHE A 10 2.40 7.58 -4.20
N LEU A 11 1.46 6.94 -3.51
CA LEU A 11 1.59 6.63 -2.09
C LEU A 11 2.71 5.63 -1.83
N LYS A 12 2.85 4.58 -2.66
CA LYS A 12 3.96 3.62 -2.58
C LYS A 12 5.31 4.30 -2.84
N GLY A 13 5.40 5.11 -3.89
CA GLY A 13 6.62 5.85 -4.22
C GLY A 13 7.01 6.87 -3.14
N SER A 14 6.05 7.64 -2.64
CA SER A 14 6.29 8.62 -1.58
C SER A 14 6.65 7.97 -0.24
N SER A 15 6.13 6.77 0.06
CA SER A 15 6.50 6.03 1.27
C SER A 15 7.97 5.60 1.26
N TRP A 16 8.48 5.14 0.10
CA TRP A 16 9.91 4.85 -0.08
C TRP A 16 10.78 6.09 -0.01
N ALA A 17 10.34 7.20 -0.62
CA ALA A 17 11.05 8.47 -0.54
C ALA A 17 11.13 8.96 0.91
N PHE A 18 10.04 8.83 1.68
CA PHE A 18 10.00 9.20 3.08
C PHE A 18 10.95 8.35 3.93
N ALA A 19 11.03 7.03 3.70
CA ALA A 19 11.98 6.17 4.40
C ALA A 19 13.44 6.54 4.11
N LEU A 20 13.79 6.80 2.84
CA LEU A 20 15.15 7.16 2.44
C LEU A 20 15.56 8.56 2.93
N VAL A 21 14.72 9.57 2.69
CA VAL A 21 15.01 10.94 3.11
C VAL A 21 14.95 11.05 4.63
N GLY A 22 13.96 10.42 5.26
CA GLY A 22 13.82 10.38 6.71
C GLY A 22 15.02 9.73 7.40
N SER A 23 15.50 8.59 6.88
CA SER A 23 16.69 7.93 7.46
C SER A 23 17.95 8.77 7.31
N TYR A 24 18.13 9.48 6.19
CA TYR A 24 19.23 10.43 6.03
C TYR A 24 19.15 11.60 7.03
N ILE A 25 17.96 12.16 7.23
CA ILE A 25 17.73 13.26 8.19
C ILE A 25 18.00 12.79 9.62
N VAL A 26 17.48 11.63 10.01
CA VAL A 26 17.72 11.04 11.33
C VAL A 26 19.21 10.80 11.54
N PHE A 27 19.89 10.17 10.57
CA PHE A 27 21.32 9.93 10.66
C PHE A 27 22.10 11.23 10.87
N LYS A 28 21.86 12.25 10.03
CA LYS A 28 22.51 13.57 10.13
C LYS A 28 22.23 14.26 11.47
N SER A 29 21.00 14.18 11.96
CA SER A 29 20.59 14.83 13.22
C SER A 29 21.28 14.22 14.42
N PHE A 30 21.46 12.90 14.42
CA PHE A 30 22.07 12.18 15.55
C PHE A 30 23.59 12.03 15.45
N LEU A 31 24.23 12.45 14.35
CA LEU A 31 25.70 12.48 14.25
C LEU A 31 26.36 13.30 15.36
N ILE A 32 25.68 14.33 15.89
CA ILE A 32 26.20 15.14 17.01
C ILE A 32 26.37 14.35 18.31
N PHE A 33 25.58 13.28 18.49
CA PHE A 33 25.66 12.38 19.65
C PHE A 33 26.63 11.22 19.42
N GLY A 34 27.36 11.22 18.31
CA GLY A 34 28.33 10.20 17.93
C GLY A 34 27.82 9.20 16.89
N LEU A 35 28.75 8.48 16.27
CA LEU A 35 28.44 7.57 15.17
C LEU A 35 27.59 6.36 15.61
N SER A 36 27.86 5.83 16.81
CA SER A 36 27.17 4.65 17.34
C SER A 36 25.68 4.92 17.60
N SER A 37 25.35 6.03 18.25
CA SER A 37 23.97 6.45 18.51
C SER A 37 23.24 6.80 17.23
N ALA A 38 23.89 7.49 16.28
CA ALA A 38 23.33 7.79 14.96
C ALA A 38 22.94 6.53 14.19
N LEU A 39 23.81 5.51 14.14
CA LEU A 39 23.52 4.25 13.45
C LEU A 39 22.37 3.49 14.13
N PHE A 40 22.38 3.38 15.46
CA PHE A 40 21.35 2.67 16.19
C PHE A 40 19.95 3.28 16.00
N LEU A 41 19.85 4.61 16.11
CA LEU A 41 18.58 5.32 15.94
C LEU A 41 18.10 5.30 14.48
N THR A 42 19.03 5.40 13.52
CA THR A 42 18.69 5.29 12.09
C THR A 42 18.16 3.90 11.77
N PHE A 43 18.78 2.85 12.33
CA PHE A 43 18.30 1.48 12.18
C PHE A 43 16.88 1.31 12.75
N LEU A 44 16.64 1.83 13.96
CA LEU A 44 15.32 1.78 14.59
C LEU A 44 14.27 2.55 13.76
N PHE A 45 14.64 3.72 13.24
CA PHE A 45 13.79 4.48 12.33
C PHE A 45 13.43 3.70 11.06
N ILE A 46 14.42 3.09 10.39
CA ILE A 46 14.20 2.29 9.19
C ILE A 46 13.27 1.11 9.50
N PHE A 47 13.46 0.44 10.64
CA PHE A 47 12.59 -0.66 11.05
C PHE A 47 11.13 -0.23 11.19
N VAL A 48 10.88 0.90 11.86
CA VAL A 48 9.53 1.46 12.00
C VAL A 48 8.97 1.92 10.65
N ALA A 49 9.78 2.57 9.82
CA ALA A 49 9.38 3.03 8.49
C ALA A 49 8.97 1.86 7.59
N LEU A 50 9.71 0.75 7.60
CA LEU A 50 9.37 -0.46 6.86
C LEU A 50 8.07 -1.09 7.35
N PHE A 51 7.85 -1.11 8.66
CA PHE A 51 6.58 -1.58 9.21
C PHE A 51 5.39 -0.73 8.74
N LEU A 52 5.55 0.59 8.72
CA LEU A 52 4.54 1.51 8.20
C LEU A 52 4.29 1.33 6.69
N ILE A 53 5.34 1.15 5.89
CA ILE A 53 5.22 0.85 4.45
C ILE A 53 4.41 -0.44 4.26
N ALA A 54 4.74 -1.51 4.99
CA ALA A 54 4.02 -2.78 4.91
C ALA A 54 2.55 -2.64 5.31
N ALA A 55 2.24 -1.82 6.32
CA ALA A 55 0.86 -1.54 6.72
C ALA A 55 0.08 -0.80 5.61
N VAL A 56 0.70 0.16 4.94
CA VAL A 56 0.10 0.87 3.79
C VAL A 56 -0.15 -0.09 2.63
N ASP A 57 0.82 -0.97 2.32
CA ASP A 57 0.65 -1.97 1.26
C ASP A 57 -0.48 -2.95 1.58
N ALA A 58 -0.56 -3.43 2.83
CA ALA A 58 -1.65 -4.30 3.27
C ALA A 58 -3.02 -3.61 3.18
N PHE A 59 -3.08 -2.31 3.52
CA PHE A 59 -4.30 -1.52 3.40
C PHE A 59 -4.75 -1.38 1.94
N ILE A 60 -3.81 -1.08 1.04
CA ILE A 60 -4.05 -1.00 -0.41
C ILE A 60 -4.63 -2.30 -0.95
N ILE A 61 -4.00 -3.43 -0.63
CA ILE A 61 -4.42 -4.76 -1.11
C ILE A 61 -5.84 -5.08 -0.63
N ASN A 62 -6.16 -4.78 0.63
CA ASN A 62 -7.51 -5.01 1.14
C ASN A 62 -8.56 -4.18 0.40
N LYS A 63 -8.26 -2.93 0.07
CA LYS A 63 -9.16 -2.05 -0.70
C LYS A 63 -9.39 -2.57 -2.13
N GLU A 64 -8.34 -3.03 -2.79
CA GLU A 64 -8.43 -3.60 -4.15
C GLU A 64 -9.27 -4.89 -4.14
N ARG A 65 -9.07 -5.75 -3.14
CA ARG A 65 -9.83 -6.99 -2.98
C ARG A 65 -11.33 -6.74 -2.81
N ASP A 66 -11.74 -5.71 -2.07
CA ASP A 66 -13.15 -5.35 -1.91
C ASP A 66 -13.79 -4.89 -3.24
N GLU A 67 -13.05 -4.15 -4.07
CA GLU A 67 -13.52 -3.73 -5.39
C GLU A 67 -13.62 -4.91 -6.37
N GLU A 68 -12.67 -5.85 -6.32
CA GLU A 68 -12.70 -7.07 -7.12
C GLU A 68 -13.84 -8.00 -6.72
N LEU A 69 -14.09 -8.19 -5.42
CA LEU A 69 -15.21 -9.00 -4.94
C LEU A 69 -16.54 -8.46 -5.44
N LYS A 70 -16.76 -7.14 -5.41
CA LYS A 70 -17.98 -6.52 -5.94
C LYS A 70 -18.16 -6.78 -7.44
N LYS A 71 -17.08 -6.72 -8.23
CA LYS A 71 -17.12 -7.04 -9.66
C LYS A 71 -17.48 -8.50 -9.89
N GLN A 72 -16.87 -9.41 -9.13
CA GLN A 72 -17.17 -10.85 -9.22
C GLN A 72 -18.62 -11.15 -8.85
N THR A 73 -19.17 -10.54 -7.79
CA THR A 73 -20.58 -10.71 -7.41
C THR A 73 -21.53 -10.21 -8.50
N LYS A 74 -21.22 -9.07 -9.13
CA LYS A 74 -22.04 -8.54 -10.23
C LYS A 74 -22.07 -9.52 -11.41
N ILE A 75 -20.90 -10.01 -11.83
CA ILE A 75 -20.80 -10.99 -12.93
C ILE A 75 -21.60 -12.25 -12.59
N LEU A 76 -21.53 -12.73 -11.35
CA LEU A 76 -22.28 -13.93 -10.93
C LEU A 76 -23.80 -13.70 -10.95
N GLN A 77 -24.27 -12.51 -10.58
CA GLN A 77 -25.68 -12.14 -10.67
C GLN A 77 -26.15 -12.05 -12.12
N ASP A 78 -25.34 -11.44 -13.00
CA ASP A 78 -25.65 -11.31 -14.42
C ASP A 78 -25.79 -12.71 -15.06
N ILE A 79 -24.88 -13.65 -14.75
CA ILE A 79 -24.95 -15.05 -15.22
C ILE A 79 -26.22 -15.76 -14.70
N LEU A 80 -26.56 -15.58 -13.43
CA LEU A 80 -27.77 -16.19 -12.85
C LEU A 80 -29.05 -15.70 -13.55
N TYR A 81 -29.12 -14.40 -13.84
CA TYR A 81 -30.26 -13.81 -14.54
C TYR A 81 -30.39 -14.35 -15.98
N GLU A 82 -29.27 -14.43 -16.70
CA GLU A 82 -29.23 -14.98 -18.07
C GLU A 82 -29.76 -16.42 -18.11
N LEU A 83 -29.27 -17.27 -17.20
CA LEU A 83 -29.69 -18.68 -17.10
C LEU A 83 -31.17 -18.84 -16.71
N GLN A 84 -31.73 -17.90 -15.93
CA GLN A 84 -33.16 -17.90 -15.62
C GLN A 84 -34.00 -17.52 -16.85
N SER A 85 -33.55 -16.53 -17.63
CA SER A 85 -34.23 -16.10 -18.86
C SER A 85 -34.22 -17.17 -19.97
N GLU A 86 -33.20 -18.02 -20.00
CA GLU A 86 -33.11 -19.15 -20.94
C GLU A 86 -34.03 -20.31 -20.53
N LYS A 87 -34.33 -20.48 -19.24
CA LYS A 87 -35.27 -21.51 -18.76
C LYS A 87 -36.75 -21.17 -18.92
N GLU A 88 -37.07 -19.88 -19.03
CA GLU A 88 -38.45 -19.39 -19.15
C GLU A 88 -38.91 -19.24 -20.61
N ASN A 89 -37.98 -19.36 -21.56
CA ASN A 89 -38.24 -19.52 -23.00
C ASN A 89 -38.23 -21.00 -23.43
#